data_AF-A0A512D5C9-F1
#
_entry.id   AF-A0A512D5C9-F1
#
_cell.length_a   1.000
_cell.length_b   1.000
_cell.length_c   1.000
_cell.angle_alpha   90.00
_cell.angle_beta   90.00
_cell.angle_gamma   90.00
#
_symmetry.space_group_name_H-M   'P 1'
#
loop_
_entity.id
_entity.type
_entity.pdbx_description
1 polymer ?
#
loop_
_entity_poly.entity_id
_entity_poly.type
_entity_poly.pdbx_seq_one_letter_code
_entity_poly.pdbx_strand_id
1 'polypeptide(L)'
;MTLRSTIQDLRAHAEVANDEHQVKVRTGQFADLSARLAQMLTELPALIVALSEVMQLDVELPAGHEQDAAQVAQSLRALASEVPALGMEQNLDLAKERVRSAEKYAKELRALVAGTWQTYVSQPPPAVNVDLIDALAQGGVDVEEIRDALETARARLLAVTSSPIPDRGAVKKHRAAVESIHRCGEQIGEVVDADIAEGIVGSQEPGGVSLTWFTPERLKKLAALGIIARFKVHLR
;
A
#
# COMPACT_ATOMS: atom_id res chain seq x y z
N MET A 1 -73.55 20.33 -6.60
CA MET A 1 -72.53 19.41 -6.07
C MET A 1 -72.94 18.99 -4.66
N THR A 2 -72.86 17.71 -4.31
CA THR A 2 -73.25 17.20 -2.99
C THR A 2 -71.99 16.89 -2.17
N LEU A 3 -72.06 17.02 -0.83
CA LEU A 3 -70.95 16.69 0.09
C LEU A 3 -70.33 15.30 -0.18
N ARG A 4 -71.13 14.36 -0.68
CA ARG A 4 -70.70 13.01 -1.02
C ARG A 4 -69.73 12.96 -2.22
N SER A 5 -69.92 13.82 -3.24
CA SER A 5 -68.99 13.88 -4.38
C SER A 5 -67.67 14.50 -3.98
N THR A 6 -67.69 15.56 -3.15
CA THR A 6 -66.47 16.21 -2.67
C THR A 6 -65.62 15.29 -1.79
N ILE A 7 -66.25 14.42 -0.98
CA ILE A 7 -65.53 13.41 -0.17
C ILE A 7 -64.93 12.30 -1.05
N GLN A 8 -65.62 11.89 -2.13
CA GLN A 8 -65.06 10.92 -3.08
C GLN A 8 -63.88 11.50 -3.86
N ASP A 9 -63.98 12.75 -4.31
CA ASP A 9 -62.88 13.43 -4.99
C ASP A 9 -61.68 13.60 -4.05
N LEU A 10 -61.90 14.01 -2.80
CA LEU A 10 -60.83 14.12 -1.80
C LEU A 10 -60.16 12.78 -1.49
N ARG A 11 -60.92 11.67 -1.47
CA ARG A 11 -60.34 10.32 -1.30
C ARG A 11 -59.51 9.90 -2.51
N ALA A 12 -60.00 10.14 -3.73
CA ALA A 12 -59.24 9.84 -4.94
C ALA A 12 -57.93 10.66 -5.02
N HIS A 13 -57.96 11.94 -4.64
CA HIS A 13 -56.76 12.77 -4.60
C HIS A 13 -55.79 12.33 -3.49
N ALA A 14 -56.28 11.88 -2.34
CA ALA A 14 -55.45 11.34 -1.27
C ALA A 14 -54.79 10.00 -1.65
N GLU A 15 -55.50 9.13 -2.37
CA GLU A 15 -54.95 7.87 -2.91
C GLU A 15 -53.87 8.16 -3.95
N VAL A 16 -54.11 9.07 -4.91
CA VAL A 16 -53.11 9.48 -5.91
C VAL A 16 -51.88 10.12 -5.26
N ALA A 17 -52.06 10.98 -4.25
CA ALA A 17 -50.95 11.60 -3.53
C ALA A 17 -50.14 10.59 -2.70
N ASN A 18 -50.81 9.59 -2.12
CA ASN A 18 -50.16 8.50 -1.42
C ASN A 18 -49.35 7.61 -2.39
N ASP A 19 -49.90 7.32 -3.57
CA ASP A 19 -49.19 6.59 -4.63
C ASP A 19 -47.98 7.38 -5.14
N GLU A 20 -48.12 8.69 -5.37
CA GLU A 20 -47.01 9.56 -5.77
C GLU A 20 -45.90 9.60 -4.72
N HIS A 21 -46.27 9.71 -3.43
CA HIS A 21 -45.31 9.67 -2.33
C HIS A 21 -44.58 8.33 -2.26
N GLN A 22 -45.30 7.22 -2.41
CA GLN A 22 -44.71 5.88 -2.45
C GLN A 22 -43.74 5.71 -3.63
N VAL A 23 -44.10 6.20 -4.81
CA VAL A 23 -43.24 6.18 -6.00
C VAL A 23 -41.96 7.00 -5.78
N LYS A 24 -42.05 8.19 -5.17
CA LYS A 24 -40.88 9.02 -4.85
C LYS A 24 -39.94 8.34 -3.85
N VAL A 25 -40.49 7.82 -2.75
CA VAL A 25 -39.70 7.10 -1.74
C VAL A 25 -39.00 5.89 -2.35
N ARG A 26 -39.69 5.12 -3.20
CA ARG A 26 -39.14 3.94 -3.87
C ARG A 26 -38.04 4.30 -4.85
N THR A 27 -38.25 5.33 -5.67
CA THR A 27 -37.25 5.82 -6.62
C THR A 27 -35.97 6.24 -5.88
N GLY A 28 -36.10 6.90 -4.73
CA GLY A 28 -34.98 7.20 -3.84
C GLY A 28 -34.24 5.94 -3.35
N GLN A 29 -34.97 4.93 -2.88
CA GLN A 29 -34.37 3.66 -2.42
C GLN A 29 -33.64 2.90 -3.53
N PHE A 30 -34.16 2.91 -4.77
CA PHE A 30 -33.49 2.32 -5.92
C PHE A 30 -32.23 3.09 -6.32
N ALA A 31 -32.27 4.43 -6.25
CA ALA A 31 -31.10 5.27 -6.50
C ALA A 31 -29.99 4.98 -5.47
N ASP A 32 -30.34 4.92 -4.18
CA ASP A 32 -29.40 4.60 -3.10
C ASP A 32 -28.80 3.19 -3.25
N LEU A 33 -29.64 2.19 -3.56
CA LEU A 33 -29.19 0.83 -3.82
C LEU A 33 -28.23 0.77 -5.01
N SER A 34 -28.56 1.47 -6.10
CA SER A 34 -27.76 1.50 -7.32
C SER A 34 -26.40 2.16 -7.07
N ALA A 35 -26.36 3.24 -6.28
CA ALA A 35 -25.12 3.91 -5.90
C ALA A 35 -24.22 3.00 -5.06
N ARG A 36 -24.77 2.33 -4.05
CA ARG A 36 -24.04 1.36 -3.20
C ARG A 36 -23.53 0.17 -3.99
N LEU A 37 -24.37 -0.35 -4.90
CA LEU A 37 -24.00 -1.45 -5.78
C LEU A 37 -22.87 -1.05 -6.75
N ALA A 38 -22.92 0.15 -7.34
CA ALA A 38 -21.85 0.66 -8.20
C ALA A 38 -20.52 0.81 -7.44
N GLN A 39 -20.56 1.32 -6.21
CA GLN A 39 -19.39 1.37 -5.33
C GLN A 39 -18.83 -0.03 -5.08
N MET A 40 -19.68 -1.00 -4.72
CA MET A 40 -19.27 -2.36 -4.45
C MET A 40 -18.69 -3.10 -5.66
N LEU A 41 -19.24 -2.85 -6.85
CA LEU A 41 -18.72 -3.39 -8.11
C LEU A 41 -17.34 -2.83 -8.47
N THR A 42 -16.97 -1.67 -7.94
CA THR A 42 -15.64 -1.07 -8.12
C THR A 42 -14.67 -1.55 -7.04
N GLU A 43 -15.13 -1.64 -5.80
CA GLU A 43 -14.30 -1.96 -4.64
C GLU A 43 -13.88 -3.44 -4.57
N LEU A 44 -14.81 -4.37 -4.76
CA LEU A 44 -14.51 -5.80 -4.61
C LEU A 44 -13.44 -6.32 -5.59
N PRO A 45 -13.44 -5.94 -6.88
CA PRO A 45 -12.34 -6.32 -7.78
C PRO A 45 -10.98 -5.83 -7.30
N ALA A 46 -10.89 -4.61 -6.74
CA ALA A 46 -9.65 -4.09 -6.18
C ALA A 46 -9.21 -4.90 -4.94
N LEU A 47 -10.15 -5.28 -4.07
CA LEU A 47 -9.87 -6.14 -2.91
C LEU A 47 -9.47 -7.56 -3.31
N ILE A 48 -10.02 -8.12 -4.39
CA ILE A 48 -9.60 -9.42 -4.92
C ILE A 48 -8.16 -9.37 -5.40
N VAL A 49 -7.79 -8.32 -6.15
CA VAL A 49 -6.39 -8.11 -6.58
C VAL A 49 -5.48 -8.01 -5.35
N ALA A 50 -5.88 -7.24 -4.34
CA ALA A 50 -5.10 -7.07 -3.12
C ALA A 50 -4.98 -8.38 -2.32
N LEU A 51 -6.04 -9.20 -2.27
CA LEU A 51 -6.01 -10.54 -1.67
C LEU A 51 -4.98 -11.44 -2.37
N SER A 52 -5.00 -11.49 -3.71
CA SER A 52 -4.03 -12.27 -4.48
C SER A 52 -2.59 -11.79 -4.30
N GLU A 53 -2.37 -10.50 -4.04
CA GLU A 53 -1.05 -9.98 -3.66
C GLU A 53 -0.63 -10.49 -2.27
N VAL A 54 -1.52 -10.39 -1.27
CA VAL A 54 -1.24 -10.85 0.10
C VAL A 54 -1.02 -12.37 0.14
N MET A 55 -1.70 -13.15 -0.70
CA MET A 55 -1.46 -14.59 -0.82
C MET A 55 -0.05 -14.95 -1.30
N GLN A 56 0.66 -14.04 -1.97
CA GLN A 56 2.06 -14.26 -2.33
C GLN A 56 3.02 -14.15 -1.13
N LEU A 57 2.53 -13.74 0.04
CA LEU A 57 3.35 -13.45 1.22
C LEU A 57 3.64 -14.67 2.11
N ASP A 58 3.29 -15.89 1.69
CA ASP A 58 3.47 -17.14 2.48
C ASP A 58 2.87 -17.04 3.89
N VAL A 59 1.77 -16.28 4.01
CA VAL A 59 1.02 -16.11 5.26
C VAL A 59 -0.18 -17.05 5.24
N GLU A 60 -0.46 -17.70 6.38
CA GLU A 60 -1.68 -18.48 6.57
C GLU A 60 -2.91 -17.57 6.46
N LEU A 61 -3.59 -17.64 5.32
CA LEU A 61 -4.89 -17.02 5.10
C LEU A 61 -5.98 -18.09 5.26
N PRO A 62 -7.17 -17.74 5.80
CA PRO A 62 -8.26 -18.70 5.90
C PRO A 62 -8.64 -19.24 4.52
N ALA A 63 -8.78 -20.56 4.43
CA ALA A 63 -9.10 -21.24 3.17
C ALA A 63 -10.47 -20.80 2.63
N GLY A 64 -10.57 -20.62 1.31
CA GLY A 64 -11.84 -20.34 0.62
C GLY A 64 -12.09 -18.86 0.28
N HIS A 65 -11.30 -17.91 0.79
CA HIS A 65 -11.56 -16.48 0.56
C HIS A 65 -11.53 -16.04 -0.92
N GLU A 66 -10.69 -16.63 -1.77
CA GLU A 66 -10.71 -16.32 -3.22
C GLU A 66 -12.01 -16.76 -3.89
N GLN A 67 -12.52 -17.95 -3.53
CA GLN A 67 -13.77 -18.49 -4.05
C GLN A 67 -14.97 -17.67 -3.53
N ASP A 68 -14.97 -17.33 -2.25
CA ASP A 68 -15.99 -16.50 -1.63
C ASP A 68 -16.02 -15.10 -2.25
N ALA A 69 -14.86 -14.46 -2.44
CA ALA A 69 -14.78 -13.12 -3.03
C ALA A 69 -15.25 -13.13 -4.49
N ALA A 70 -14.87 -14.15 -5.26
CA ALA A 70 -15.34 -14.33 -6.63
C ALA A 70 -16.86 -14.55 -6.69
N GLN A 71 -17.40 -15.37 -5.79
CA GLN A 71 -18.84 -15.65 -5.69
C GLN A 71 -19.64 -14.40 -5.30
N VAL A 72 -19.16 -13.60 -4.34
CA VAL A 72 -19.79 -12.33 -3.94
C VAL A 72 -19.76 -11.32 -5.09
N ALA A 73 -18.63 -11.19 -5.79
CA ALA A 73 -18.52 -10.31 -6.96
C ALA A 73 -19.45 -10.73 -8.11
N GLN A 74 -19.57 -12.04 -8.38
CA GLN A 74 -20.49 -12.57 -9.38
C GLN A 74 -21.95 -12.33 -8.97
N SER A 75 -22.29 -12.56 -7.69
CA SER A 75 -23.62 -12.32 -7.15
C SER A 75 -24.05 -10.85 -7.26
N LEU A 76 -23.11 -9.92 -7.05
CA LEU A 76 -23.37 -8.48 -7.23
C LEU A 76 -23.52 -8.08 -8.70
N ARG A 77 -22.75 -8.68 -9.62
CA ARG A 77 -22.95 -8.44 -11.07
C ARG A 77 -24.29 -8.97 -11.56
N ALA A 78 -24.70 -10.16 -11.10
CA ALA A 78 -26.02 -10.70 -11.38
C ALA A 78 -27.12 -9.76 -10.85
N LEU A 79 -26.96 -9.29 -9.60
CA LEU A 79 -27.89 -8.31 -9.02
C LEU A 79 -27.92 -7.01 -9.84
N ALA A 80 -26.77 -6.51 -10.31
CA ALA A 80 -26.69 -5.33 -11.17
C ALA A 80 -27.51 -5.48 -12.46
N SER A 81 -27.47 -6.66 -13.08
CA SER A 81 -28.23 -6.96 -14.30
C SER A 81 -29.72 -7.18 -14.03
N GLU A 82 -30.08 -7.62 -12.83
CA GLU A 82 -31.47 -7.90 -12.44
C GLU A 82 -32.19 -6.64 -11.95
N VAL A 83 -31.50 -5.70 -11.30
CA VAL A 83 -32.08 -4.46 -10.72
C VAL A 83 -33.00 -3.68 -11.68
N PRO A 84 -32.65 -3.50 -12.98
CA PRO A 84 -33.55 -2.85 -13.94
C PRO A 84 -34.87 -3.59 -14.22
N ALA A 85 -34.94 -4.89 -13.90
CA ALA A 85 -36.07 -5.77 -14.19
C ALA A 85 -36.83 -6.26 -12.93
N LEU A 86 -36.41 -5.85 -11.72
CA LEU A 86 -37.00 -6.32 -10.48
C LEU A 86 -38.45 -5.80 -10.29
N GLY A 87 -39.41 -6.74 -10.23
CA GLY A 87 -40.78 -6.49 -9.79
C GLY A 87 -40.85 -6.04 -8.31
N MET A 88 -41.80 -5.14 -8.02
CA MET A 88 -41.59 -3.95 -7.16
C MET A 88 -41.45 -4.10 -5.63
N GLU A 89 -41.54 -5.25 -4.97
CA GLU A 89 -41.48 -5.26 -3.47
C GLU A 89 -40.58 -6.33 -2.85
N GLN A 90 -40.89 -7.62 -2.99
CA GLN A 90 -40.10 -8.69 -2.35
C GLN A 90 -38.66 -8.77 -2.85
N ASN A 91 -38.40 -8.28 -4.06
CA ASN A 91 -37.07 -8.31 -4.65
C ASN A 91 -36.17 -7.14 -4.19
N LEU A 92 -36.76 -6.00 -3.78
CA LEU A 92 -35.98 -4.83 -3.36
C LEU A 92 -35.33 -5.06 -1.99
N ASP A 93 -36.05 -5.65 -1.04
CA ASP A 93 -35.50 -5.94 0.28
C ASP A 93 -34.47 -7.07 0.23
N LEU A 94 -34.68 -8.09 -0.60
CA LEU A 94 -33.67 -9.11 -0.89
C LEU A 94 -32.40 -8.50 -1.52
N ALA A 95 -32.56 -7.56 -2.46
CA ALA A 95 -31.45 -6.85 -3.09
C ALA A 95 -30.66 -6.01 -2.07
N LYS A 96 -31.36 -5.27 -1.20
CA LYS A 96 -30.74 -4.50 -0.11
C LYS A 96 -29.94 -5.40 0.83
N GLU A 97 -30.48 -6.55 1.20
CA GLU A 97 -29.82 -7.48 2.12
C GLU A 97 -28.57 -8.14 1.48
N ARG A 98 -28.65 -8.47 0.19
CA ARG A 98 -27.49 -8.95 -0.58
C ARG A 98 -26.38 -7.89 -0.66
N VAL A 99 -26.74 -6.63 -0.95
CA VAL A 99 -25.75 -5.52 -0.97
C VAL A 99 -25.15 -5.29 0.41
N ARG A 100 -25.95 -5.29 1.49
CA ARG A 100 -25.44 -5.19 2.88
C ARG A 100 -24.50 -6.32 3.25
N SER A 101 -24.85 -7.55 2.89
CA SER A 101 -24.01 -8.73 3.14
C SER A 101 -22.68 -8.61 2.39
N ALA A 102 -22.70 -8.16 1.14
CA ALA A 102 -21.50 -7.93 0.36
C ALA A 102 -20.63 -6.78 0.90
N GLU A 103 -21.23 -5.69 1.39
CA GLU A 103 -20.52 -4.60 2.07
C GLU A 103 -19.84 -5.09 3.36
N LYS A 104 -20.54 -5.90 4.17
CA LYS A 104 -19.97 -6.51 5.37
C LYS A 104 -18.77 -7.38 5.03
N TYR A 105 -18.91 -8.24 4.02
CA TYR A 105 -17.83 -9.08 3.54
C TYR A 105 -16.65 -8.25 3.02
N ALA A 106 -16.90 -7.22 2.22
CA ALA A 106 -15.83 -6.35 1.70
C ALA A 106 -15.09 -5.60 2.82
N LYS A 107 -15.80 -5.19 3.88
CA LYS A 107 -15.19 -4.58 5.07
C LYS A 107 -14.28 -5.57 5.80
N GLU A 108 -14.74 -6.81 6.00
CA GLU A 108 -13.95 -7.88 6.62
C GLU A 108 -12.72 -8.21 5.78
N LEU A 109 -12.89 -8.38 4.46
CA LEU A 109 -11.81 -8.63 3.51
C LEU A 109 -10.79 -7.48 3.48
N ARG A 110 -11.26 -6.22 3.47
CA ARG A 110 -10.39 -5.04 3.55
C ARG A 110 -9.57 -5.05 4.83
N ALA A 111 -10.19 -5.33 5.99
CA ALA A 111 -9.50 -5.37 7.27
C ALA A 111 -8.43 -6.47 7.30
N LEU A 112 -8.74 -7.65 6.77
CA LEU A 112 -7.80 -8.75 6.64
C LEU A 112 -6.60 -8.36 5.77
N VAL A 113 -6.86 -7.93 4.53
CA VAL A 113 -5.83 -7.56 3.55
C VAL A 113 -4.94 -6.42 4.08
N ALA A 114 -5.55 -5.36 4.61
CA ALA A 114 -4.81 -4.22 5.15
C ALA A 114 -3.98 -4.63 6.38
N GLY A 115 -4.53 -5.47 7.26
CA GLY A 115 -3.82 -5.99 8.42
C GLY A 115 -2.59 -6.79 8.03
N THR A 116 -2.76 -7.79 7.17
CA THR A 116 -1.65 -8.64 6.71
C THR A 116 -0.60 -7.84 5.94
N TRP A 117 -1.04 -6.93 5.06
CA TRP A 117 -0.14 -6.04 4.33
C TRP A 117 0.68 -5.17 5.28
N GLN A 118 0.03 -4.52 6.25
CA GLN A 118 0.70 -3.66 7.22
C GLN A 118 1.72 -4.45 8.06
N THR A 119 1.38 -5.66 8.50
CA THR A 119 2.31 -6.53 9.23
C THR A 119 3.55 -6.86 8.39
N TYR A 120 3.36 -7.15 7.11
CA TYR A 120 4.48 -7.45 6.20
C TYR A 120 5.37 -6.23 5.95
N VAL A 121 4.79 -5.06 5.63
CA VAL A 121 5.58 -3.86 5.33
C VAL A 121 6.19 -3.17 6.54
N SER A 122 5.71 -3.47 7.75
CA SER A 122 6.28 -2.91 8.99
C SER A 122 7.60 -3.60 9.39
N GLN A 123 8.02 -4.64 8.67
CA GLN A 123 9.33 -5.26 8.87
C GLN A 123 10.42 -4.24 8.50
N PRO A 124 11.42 -4.02 9.38
CA PRO A 124 12.45 -3.02 9.10
C PRO A 124 13.25 -3.43 7.85
N PRO A 125 13.55 -2.48 6.95
CA PRO A 125 14.44 -2.75 5.83
C PRO A 125 15.85 -3.12 6.35
N PRO A 126 16.66 -3.81 5.52
CA PRO A 126 18.03 -4.13 5.89
C PRO A 126 18.79 -2.85 6.27
N ALA A 127 19.53 -2.93 7.37
CA ALA A 127 20.26 -1.79 7.90
C ALA A 127 21.39 -1.39 6.93
N VAL A 128 21.29 -0.18 6.38
CA VAL A 128 22.37 0.47 5.62
C VAL A 128 22.84 1.66 6.44
N ASN A 129 24.14 1.69 6.75
CA ASN A 129 24.75 2.77 7.52
C ASN A 129 24.89 4.03 6.65
N VAL A 130 23.95 4.97 6.78
CA VAL A 130 23.95 6.23 6.01
C VAL A 130 25.11 7.11 6.44
N ASP A 131 25.41 7.15 7.73
CA ASP A 131 26.51 7.93 8.29
C ASP A 131 27.85 7.47 7.70
N LEU A 132 27.99 6.17 7.42
CA LEU A 132 29.15 5.64 6.70
C LEU A 132 29.21 6.17 5.26
N ILE A 133 28.12 6.18 4.50
CA ILE A 133 28.10 6.73 3.12
C ILE A 133 28.52 8.20 3.13
N ASP A 134 27.99 8.98 4.08
CA ASP A 134 28.33 10.39 4.21
C ASP A 134 29.78 10.60 4.61
N ALA A 135 30.30 9.79 5.53
CA ALA A 135 31.70 9.81 5.91
C ALA A 135 32.60 9.43 4.71
N LEU A 136 32.24 8.43 3.91
CA LEU A 136 32.99 8.04 2.72
C LEU A 136 33.03 9.17 1.68
N ALA A 137 31.89 9.83 1.43
CA ALA A 137 31.80 10.98 0.54
C ALA A 137 32.66 12.16 1.04
N GLN A 138 32.59 12.49 2.33
CA GLN A 138 33.43 13.52 2.94
C GLN A 138 34.93 13.17 2.86
N GLY A 139 35.26 11.88 3.00
CA GLY A 139 36.60 11.33 2.78
C GLY A 139 37.09 11.43 1.34
N GLY A 140 36.19 11.70 0.38
CA GLY A 140 36.49 11.81 -1.04
C GLY A 140 36.37 10.52 -1.83
N VAL A 141 35.75 9.48 -1.26
CA VAL A 141 35.40 8.26 -1.98
C VAL A 141 34.17 8.55 -2.83
N ASP A 142 34.18 8.12 -4.09
CA ASP A 142 33.03 8.24 -4.98
C ASP A 142 31.94 7.23 -4.57
N VAL A 143 30.91 7.73 -3.91
CA VAL A 143 29.75 6.95 -3.45
C VAL A 143 28.43 7.59 -3.88
N GLU A 144 28.46 8.58 -4.78
CA GLU A 144 27.24 9.32 -5.17
C GLU A 144 26.23 8.40 -5.87
N GLU A 145 26.69 7.50 -6.75
CA GLU A 145 25.81 6.52 -7.39
C GLU A 145 25.10 5.61 -6.37
N ILE A 146 25.81 5.22 -5.29
CA ILE A 146 25.25 4.40 -4.21
C ILE A 146 24.25 5.22 -3.39
N ARG A 147 24.56 6.49 -3.09
CA ARG A 147 23.65 7.40 -2.38
C ARG A 147 22.35 7.60 -3.18
N ASP A 148 22.45 7.96 -4.45
CA ASP A 148 21.31 8.18 -5.33
C ASP A 148 20.44 6.92 -5.46
N ALA A 149 21.07 5.75 -5.60
CA ALA A 149 20.38 4.47 -5.65
C ALA A 149 19.65 4.16 -4.33
N LEU A 150 20.28 4.42 -3.19
CA LEU A 150 19.70 4.22 -1.86
C LEU A 150 18.50 5.16 -1.63
N GLU A 151 18.64 6.44 -1.97
CA GLU A 151 17.54 7.42 -1.88
C GLU A 151 16.36 7.03 -2.76
N THR A 152 16.64 6.64 -4.02
CA THR A 152 15.62 6.17 -4.95
C THR A 152 14.90 4.91 -4.42
N ALA A 153 15.66 3.96 -3.87
CA ALA A 153 15.09 2.73 -3.31
C ALA A 153 14.22 3.01 -2.07
N ARG A 154 14.64 3.93 -1.19
CA ARG A 154 13.86 4.39 -0.03
C ARG A 154 12.59 5.13 -0.44
N ALA A 155 12.66 6.00 -1.44
CA ALA A 155 11.49 6.69 -1.98
C ALA A 155 10.47 5.69 -2.56
N ARG A 156 10.94 4.68 -3.29
CA ARG A 156 10.09 3.58 -3.80
C ARG A 156 9.48 2.77 -2.67
N LEU A 157 10.26 2.43 -1.64
CA LEU A 157 9.76 1.71 -0.47
C LEU A 157 8.65 2.52 0.22
N LEU A 158 8.87 3.81 0.48
CA LEU A 158 7.89 4.71 1.08
C LEU A 158 6.60 4.81 0.24
N ALA A 159 6.74 4.93 -1.08
CA ALA A 159 5.58 4.97 -1.97
C ALA A 159 4.73 3.70 -1.88
N VAL A 160 5.37 2.53 -1.74
CA VAL A 160 4.68 1.24 -1.62
C VAL A 160 4.07 1.05 -0.23
N THR A 161 4.78 1.44 0.84
CA THR A 161 4.30 1.26 2.22
C THR A 161 3.25 2.28 2.66
N SER A 162 3.12 3.41 1.95
CA SER A 162 2.08 4.42 2.24
C SER A 162 0.67 3.99 1.83
N SER A 163 0.53 3.00 0.95
CA SER A 163 -0.78 2.48 0.56
C SER A 163 -1.30 1.46 1.59
N PRO A 164 -2.50 1.66 2.18
CA PRO A 164 -3.06 0.74 3.15
C PRO A 164 -3.53 -0.58 2.53
N ILE A 165 -3.78 -0.58 1.21
CA ILE A 165 -4.19 -1.76 0.45
C ILE A 165 -3.19 -1.95 -0.69
N PRO A 166 -2.59 -3.15 -0.84
CA PRO A 166 -1.65 -3.41 -1.91
C PRO A 166 -2.35 -3.36 -3.27
N ASP A 167 -1.76 -2.61 -4.21
CA ASP A 167 -2.14 -2.64 -5.61
C ASP A 167 -1.50 -3.83 -6.34
N ARG A 168 -1.90 -4.05 -7.59
CA ARG A 168 -1.28 -5.10 -8.40
C ARG A 168 0.23 -4.90 -8.49
N GLY A 169 0.98 -5.92 -8.10
CA GLY A 169 2.43 -5.93 -8.06
C GLY A 169 3.05 -5.20 -6.87
N ALA A 170 2.28 -4.76 -5.87
CA ALA A 170 2.79 -4.10 -4.66
C ALA A 170 3.83 -4.97 -3.95
N VAL A 171 3.59 -6.28 -3.83
CA VAL A 171 4.53 -7.21 -3.19
C VAL A 171 5.85 -7.27 -3.95
N LYS A 172 5.78 -7.37 -5.28
CA LYS A 172 6.97 -7.37 -6.13
C LYS A 172 7.75 -6.05 -6.02
N LYS A 173 7.05 -4.91 -6.05
CA LYS A 173 7.67 -3.58 -5.89
C LYS A 173 8.34 -3.44 -4.52
N HIS A 174 7.69 -3.90 -3.46
CA HIS A 174 8.25 -3.91 -2.11
C HIS A 174 9.53 -4.74 -2.04
N ARG A 175 9.50 -6.01 -2.50
CA ARG A 175 10.69 -6.88 -2.53
C ARG A 175 11.82 -6.26 -3.33
N ALA A 176 11.54 -5.70 -4.51
CA ALA A 176 12.54 -5.05 -5.34
C ALA A 176 13.16 -3.81 -4.66
N ALA A 177 12.37 -3.02 -3.92
CA ALA A 177 12.88 -1.87 -3.18
C ALA A 177 13.80 -2.34 -2.03
N VAL A 178 13.38 -3.35 -1.26
CA VAL A 178 14.19 -3.95 -0.18
C VAL A 178 15.49 -4.55 -0.71
N GLU A 179 15.42 -5.31 -1.81
CA GLU A 179 16.59 -5.91 -2.47
C GLU A 179 17.54 -4.82 -3.00
N SER A 180 17.02 -3.73 -3.54
CA SER A 180 17.84 -2.60 -3.99
C SER A 180 18.57 -1.94 -2.82
N ILE A 181 17.92 -1.78 -1.65
CA ILE A 181 18.57 -1.28 -0.43
C ILE A 181 19.67 -2.24 0.02
N HIS A 182 19.40 -3.55 0.00
CA HIS A 182 20.38 -4.57 0.36
C HIS A 182 21.62 -4.51 -0.54
N ARG A 183 21.41 -4.43 -1.87
CA ARG A 183 22.49 -4.34 -2.85
C ARG A 183 23.34 -3.08 -2.68
N CYS A 184 22.73 -1.95 -2.31
CA CYS A 184 23.50 -0.74 -1.97
C CYS A 184 24.43 -1.01 -0.77
N GLY A 185 23.97 -1.77 0.22
CA GLY A 185 24.80 -2.20 1.35
C GLY A 185 25.97 -3.09 0.93
N GLU A 186 25.74 -4.04 0.03
CA GLU A 186 26.79 -4.91 -0.52
C GLU A 186 27.83 -4.11 -1.32
N GLN A 187 27.38 -3.19 -2.18
CA GLN A 187 28.24 -2.33 -3.00
C GLN A 187 29.19 -1.48 -2.15
N ILE A 188 28.76 -1.00 -0.97
CA ILE A 188 29.65 -0.26 -0.05
C ILE A 188 30.85 -1.12 0.35
N GLY A 189 30.64 -2.41 0.62
CA GLY A 189 31.71 -3.35 0.97
C GLY A 189 32.65 -3.67 -0.19
N GLU A 190 32.21 -3.50 -1.44
CA GLU A 190 33.06 -3.64 -2.63
C GLU A 190 33.91 -2.39 -2.89
N VAL A 191 33.41 -1.21 -2.55
CA VAL A 191 34.12 0.07 -2.76
C VAL A 191 35.22 0.27 -1.71
N VAL A 192 34.95 -0.05 -0.44
CA VAL A 192 35.90 0.20 0.66
C VAL A 192 35.96 -0.99 1.61
N ASP A 193 37.17 -1.51 1.82
CA ASP A 193 37.43 -2.49 2.86
C ASP A 193 37.02 -1.95 4.24
N ALA A 194 36.43 -2.79 5.07
CA ALA A 194 35.95 -2.39 6.40
C ALA A 194 37.03 -1.70 7.26
N ASP A 195 38.29 -2.15 7.14
CA ASP A 195 39.40 -1.57 7.89
C ASP A 195 39.76 -0.15 7.43
N ILE A 196 39.59 0.15 6.14
CA ILE A 196 39.79 1.49 5.55
C ILE A 196 38.61 2.41 5.87
N ALA A 197 37.38 1.89 5.80
CA ALA A 197 36.18 2.62 6.17
C ALA A 197 36.24 3.12 7.62
N GLU A 198 36.70 2.28 8.56
CA GLU A 198 36.94 2.66 9.96
C GLU A 198 37.92 3.84 10.08
N GLY A 199 39.01 3.82 9.30
CA GLY A 199 39.95 4.93 9.25
C GLY A 199 39.35 6.21 8.69
N ILE A 200 38.55 6.12 7.62
CA ILE A 200 37.88 7.29 7.03
C ILE A 200 36.95 7.94 8.07
N VAL A 201 36.10 7.14 8.73
CA VAL A 201 35.17 7.61 9.77
C VAL A 201 35.95 8.21 10.95
N GLY A 202 36.93 7.49 11.49
CA GLY A 202 37.74 7.97 12.62
C GLY A 202 38.54 9.23 12.32
N SER A 203 38.90 9.48 11.05
CA SER A 203 39.61 10.70 10.65
C SER A 203 38.77 11.97 10.73
N GLN A 204 37.46 11.83 10.79
CA GLN A 204 36.50 12.93 10.88
C GLN A 204 36.18 13.28 12.33
N GLU A 205 36.51 12.41 13.28
CA GLU A 205 36.37 12.70 14.70
C GLU A 205 37.38 13.75 15.17
N PRO A 206 37.07 14.54 16.22
CA PRO A 206 38.00 15.55 16.74
C PRO A 206 39.36 14.99 17.16
N GLY A 207 39.42 13.70 17.52
CA GLY A 207 40.66 13.01 17.88
C GLY A 207 41.48 12.54 16.67
N GLY A 208 40.87 12.46 15.48
CA GLY A 208 41.46 11.88 14.28
C GLY A 208 41.86 10.41 14.42
N VAL A 209 42.55 9.89 13.41
CA VAL A 209 43.09 8.52 13.43
C VAL A 209 44.51 8.51 14.01
N SER A 210 44.80 7.53 14.87
CA SER A 210 46.16 7.28 15.37
C SER A 210 47.17 7.03 14.25
N LEU A 211 48.38 7.56 14.38
CA LEU A 211 49.49 7.27 13.47
C LEU A 211 49.78 5.78 13.29
N THR A 212 49.58 5.00 14.35
CA THR A 212 49.79 3.54 14.33
C THR A 212 48.84 2.80 13.40
N TRP A 213 47.73 3.43 12.99
CA TRP A 213 46.78 2.86 12.05
C TRP A 213 47.30 2.89 10.60
N PHE A 214 48.17 3.84 10.24
CA PHE A 214 48.69 4.03 8.88
C PHE A 214 49.80 3.02 8.54
N THR A 215 49.43 1.76 8.36
CA THR A 215 50.34 0.72 7.87
C THR A 215 50.62 0.90 6.37
N PRO A 216 51.74 0.37 5.83
CA PRO A 216 52.03 0.44 4.40
C PRO A 216 50.94 -0.16 3.51
N GLU A 217 50.25 -1.19 3.99
CA GLU A 217 49.13 -1.83 3.28
C GLU A 217 47.92 -0.90 3.20
N ARG A 218 47.56 -0.25 4.31
CA ARG A 218 46.43 0.69 4.35
C ARG A 218 46.71 1.95 3.54
N LEU A 219 47.94 2.45 3.58
CA LEU A 219 48.37 3.55 2.72
C LEU A 219 48.23 3.20 1.23
N LYS A 220 48.60 1.98 0.80
CA LYS A 220 48.38 1.55 -0.59
C LYS A 220 46.90 1.53 -0.97
N LYS A 221 46.03 1.06 -0.08
CA LYS A 221 44.57 1.04 -0.30
C LYS A 221 44.00 2.46 -0.40
N LEU A 222 44.39 3.37 0.49
CA LEU A 222 44.04 4.80 0.41
C LEU A 222 44.58 5.46 -0.87
N ALA A 223 45.74 5.02 -1.36
CA ALA A 223 46.32 5.50 -2.62
C ALA A 223 45.47 5.12 -3.81
N ALA A 224 45.02 3.85 -3.83
CA ALA A 224 44.18 3.30 -4.90
C ALA A 224 42.83 4.03 -4.98
N LEU A 225 42.31 4.49 -3.83
CA LEU A 225 41.11 5.32 -3.74
C LEU A 225 41.37 6.80 -4.07
N GLY A 226 42.62 7.25 -4.21
CA GLY A 226 42.97 8.64 -4.52
C GLY A 226 42.79 9.62 -3.36
N ILE A 227 42.58 9.14 -2.14
CA ILE A 227 42.17 9.96 -0.99
C ILE A 227 43.28 10.22 0.04
N ILE A 228 44.49 9.68 -0.14
CA ILE A 228 45.61 9.82 0.83
C ILE A 228 45.79 11.27 1.30
N ALA A 229 45.79 12.22 0.38
CA ALA A 229 46.08 13.63 0.67
C ALA A 229 45.00 14.31 1.53
N ARG A 230 43.85 13.66 1.74
CA ARG A 230 42.72 14.21 2.51
C ARG A 230 42.76 13.82 3.99
N PHE A 231 43.60 12.86 4.38
CA PHE A 231 43.72 12.43 5.77
C PHE A 231 44.59 13.37 6.59
N LYS A 232 44.01 13.97 7.63
CA LYS A 232 44.74 14.76 8.62
C LYS A 232 45.27 13.84 9.73
N VAL A 233 46.57 13.58 9.68
CA VAL A 233 47.28 12.80 10.70
C VAL A 233 47.59 13.70 11.90
N HIS A 234 47.12 13.34 13.10
CA HIS A 234 47.47 14.05 14.33
C HIS A 234 48.60 13.31 15.06
N LEU A 235 49.73 14.00 15.25
CA LEU A 235 50.79 13.59 16.16
C LEU A 235 50.37 13.97 17.58
N ARG A 236 50.01 12.99 18.41
CA ARG A 236 49.94 13.17 19.87
C ARG A 236 51.28 12.85 20.50
#